data_AF-A0A525P4X0-F1
#
_entry.id   AF-A0A525P4X0-F1
#
_cell.length_a   1.000
_cell.length_b   1.000
_cell.length_c   1.000
_cell.angle_alpha   90.00
_cell.angle_beta   90.00
_cell.angle_gamma   90.00
#
_symmetry.space_group_name_H-M   'P 1'
#
loop_
_entity.id
_entity.type
_entity.pdbx_description
1 polymer ?
#
loop_
_entity_poly.entity_id
_entity_poly.type
_entity_poly.pdbx_seq_one_letter_code
_entity_poly.pdbx_strand_id
1 'polypeptide(L)' 'SGRTIFESIGGTLSHETLKASDLKSRYLARLAERKAELQRLCALTGWHYGLHHTDASAQAALLWLYGALDTRPGVTA' A
#
# COMPACT_ATOMS: atom_id res chain seq x y z
N SER A 1 -26.73 -5.33 -10.21
CA SER A 1 -26.03 -6.51 -9.69
C SER A 1 -25.38 -7.22 -10.86
N GLY A 2 -24.07 -7.17 -10.99
CA GLY A 2 -23.34 -7.72 -12.14
C GLY A 2 -22.49 -8.90 -11.71
N ARG A 3 -22.53 -9.98 -12.49
CA ARG A 3 -21.67 -11.16 -12.31
C ARG A 3 -20.24 -10.78 -12.72
N THR A 4 -19.26 -11.01 -11.84
CA THR A 4 -17.84 -10.84 -12.18
C THR A 4 -17.11 -12.13 -11.83
N ILE A 5 -16.49 -12.72 -12.84
CA ILE A 5 -15.65 -13.91 -12.73
C ILE A 5 -14.21 -13.41 -12.70
N PHE A 6 -13.45 -13.80 -11.68
CA PHE A 6 -12.01 -13.57 -11.63
C PHE A 6 -11.30 -14.88 -11.98
N GLU A 7 -10.52 -14.85 -13.04
CA GLU A 7 -9.69 -15.97 -13.49
C GLU A 7 -8.22 -15.65 -13.22
N SER A 8 -7.48 -16.62 -12.69
CA SER A 8 -6.03 -16.51 -12.62
C SER A 8 -5.42 -16.64 -14.02
N ILE A 9 -4.28 -16.00 -14.26
CA ILE A 9 -3.53 -16.06 -15.53
C ILE A 9 -3.19 -17.51 -15.93
N GLY A 10 -3.05 -18.41 -14.95
CA GLY A 10 -2.76 -19.84 -15.18
C GLY A 10 -3.99 -20.74 -15.33
N GLY A 11 -5.21 -20.20 -15.37
CA GLY A 11 -6.46 -20.95 -15.60
C GLY A 11 -6.90 -21.90 -14.49
N THR A 12 -6.16 -22.00 -13.38
CA THR A 12 -6.41 -22.98 -12.30
C THR A 12 -7.28 -22.47 -11.16
N LEU A 13 -7.55 -21.15 -11.09
CA LEU A 13 -8.39 -20.54 -10.07
C LEU A 13 -9.46 -19.67 -10.71
N SER A 14 -10.72 -20.10 -10.58
CA SER A 14 -11.90 -19.30 -10.90
C SER A 14 -12.64 -18.99 -9.60
N HIS A 15 -12.80 -17.70 -9.28
CA HIS A 15 -13.59 -17.26 -8.13
C HIS A 15 -14.80 -16.48 -8.61
N GLU A 16 -15.97 -17.10 -8.50
CA GLU A 16 -17.25 -16.47 -8.85
C GLU A 16 -17.76 -15.65 -7.65
N THR A 17 -17.85 -14.32 -7.82
CA THR A 17 -18.36 -13.44 -6.77
C THR A 17 -19.69 -12.82 -7.21
N LEU A 18 -20.78 -13.16 -6.50
CA LEU A 18 -22.13 -12.62 -6.73
C LEU A 18 -22.32 -11.15 -6.31
N LYS A 19 -21.28 -10.54 -5.70
CA LYS A 19 -21.26 -9.15 -5.20
C LYS A 19 -19.93 -8.46 -5.55
N ALA A 20 -19.64 -8.31 -6.84
CA ALA A 20 -18.41 -7.68 -7.32
C ALA A 20 -18.13 -6.29 -6.70
N SER A 21 -19.18 -5.54 -6.36
CA SER A 21 -19.08 -4.25 -5.68
C SER A 21 -18.45 -4.33 -4.28
N ASP A 22 -18.64 -5.44 -3.56
CA ASP A 22 -18.11 -5.63 -2.21
C ASP A 22 -16.63 -6.03 -2.20
N LEU A 23 -16.12 -6.54 -3.33
CA LEU A 23 -14.71 -6.91 -3.44
C LEU A 23 -13.78 -5.70 -3.31
N LYS A 24 -14.15 -4.57 -3.95
CA LYS A 24 -13.38 -3.32 -3.88
C LYS A 24 -13.25 -2.85 -2.43
N SER A 25 -14.37 -2.79 -1.71
CA SER A 25 -14.38 -2.33 -0.32
C SER A 25 -13.54 -3.22 0.59
N ARG A 26 -13.70 -4.55 0.47
CA ARG A 26 -12.90 -5.52 1.25
C ARG A 26 -11.41 -5.45 0.90
N TYR A 27 -11.06 -5.25 -0.36
CA TYR A 27 -9.67 -5.06 -0.78
C TYR A 27 -9.07 -3.78 -0.18
N LEU A 28 -9.79 -2.66 -0.28
CA LEU A 28 -9.32 -1.38 0.26
C LEU A 28 -9.16 -1.43 1.79
N ALA A 29 -10.06 -2.11 2.51
CA ALA A 29 -9.93 -2.33 3.94
C ALA A 29 -8.64 -3.11 4.29
N ARG A 30 -8.39 -4.23 3.61
CA ARG A 30 -7.15 -5.01 3.79
C ARG A 30 -5.90 -4.23 3.41
N LEU A 31 -5.97 -3.40 2.38
CA LEU A 31 -4.86 -2.55 1.98
C LEU A 31 -4.57 -1.50 3.07
N ALA A 32 -5.60 -0.89 3.65
CA ALA A 32 -5.46 0.07 4.73
C ALA A 32 -4.84 -0.59 5.98
N GLU A 33 -5.30 -1.77 6.38
CA GLU A 33 -4.75 -2.54 7.50
C GLU A 33 -3.25 -2.82 7.31
N ARG A 34 -2.85 -3.26 6.11
CA ARG A 34 -1.44 -3.53 5.78
C ARG A 34 -0.58 -2.26 5.84
N LYS A 35 -1.09 -1.14 5.33
CA LYS A 35 -0.38 0.15 5.39
C LYS A 35 -0.20 0.62 6.83
N ALA A 36 -1.24 0.50 7.66
CA ALA A 36 -1.18 0.87 9.07
C ALA A 36 -0.16 0.02 9.84
N GLU A 37 -0.10 -1.29 9.58
CA GLU A 37 0.88 -2.16 10.23
C GLU A 37 2.32 -1.80 9.85
N LEU A 38 2.58 -1.52 8.57
CA LEU A 38 3.91 -1.07 8.12
C LEU A 38 4.31 0.27 8.77
N GLN A 39 3.39 1.23 8.84
CA GLN A 39 3.61 2.50 9.52
C GLN A 39 3.93 2.31 11.01
N ARG A 40 3.21 1.42 11.69
CA ARG A 40 3.45 1.08 13.10
C ARG A 40 4.83 0.48 13.29
N LEU A 41 5.24 -0.47 12.45
CA LEU A 41 6.56 -1.09 12.51
C LEU A 41 7.67 -0.07 12.31
N CYS A 42 7.54 0.80 11.29
CA CYS A 42 8.50 1.86 11.04
C CYS A 42 8.66 2.81 12.23
N ALA A 43 7.54 3.21 12.87
CA ALA A 43 7.57 4.05 14.06
C ALA A 43 8.30 3.40 15.24
N LEU A 44 8.15 2.08 15.42
CA LEU A 44 8.84 1.34 16.49
C LEU A 44 10.34 1.14 16.25
N THR A 45 10.78 1.11 14.99
CA THR A 45 12.19 0.88 14.63
C THR A 45 12.95 2.15 14.29
N GLY A 46 12.30 3.32 14.36
CA GLY A 46 12.88 4.59 13.91
C GLY A 46 13.08 4.67 12.40
N TRP A 47 12.35 3.86 11.62
CA TRP A 47 12.37 3.92 10.16
C TRP A 47 11.31 4.89 9.64
N HIS A 48 11.54 5.45 8.44
CA HIS A 48 10.57 6.28 7.75
C HIS A 48 9.71 5.43 6.80
N TYR A 49 8.39 5.59 6.87
CA TYR A 49 7.44 4.99 5.93
C TYR A 49 7.07 5.99 4.82
N GLY A 50 7.32 5.63 3.57
CA GLY A 50 6.91 6.40 2.39
C GLY A 50 6.15 5.54 1.39
N LEU A 51 5.10 6.11 0.78
CA LEU A 51 4.31 5.46 -0.26
C LEU A 51 4.20 6.37 -1.47
N HIS A 52 4.71 5.90 -2.61
CA HIS A 52 4.49 6.54 -3.89
C HIS A 52 3.41 5.79 -4.67
N HIS A 53 2.37 6.52 -5.06
CA HIS A 53 1.41 6.04 -6.04
C HIS A 53 1.94 6.38 -7.44
N THR A 54 2.04 5.37 -8.32
CA THR A 54 2.71 5.50 -9.64
C THR A 54 1.95 6.35 -10.65
N ASP A 55 0.70 6.72 -10.34
CA ASP A 55 -0.09 7.70 -11.08
C ASP A 55 0.21 9.15 -10.64
N ALA A 56 0.98 9.34 -9.56
CA ALA A 56 1.51 10.63 -9.16
C ALA A 56 2.90 10.90 -9.77
N SER A 57 3.35 12.15 -9.73
CA SER A 57 4.68 12.53 -10.23
C SER A 57 5.80 11.85 -9.43
N ALA A 58 6.75 11.24 -10.14
CA ALA A 58 7.95 10.67 -9.53
C ALA A 58 8.79 11.72 -8.79
N GLN A 59 8.76 12.98 -9.23
CA GLN A 59 9.47 14.08 -8.57
C GLN A 59 9.02 14.25 -7.12
N ALA A 60 7.73 14.10 -6.82
CA ALA A 60 7.21 14.21 -5.46
C ALA A 60 7.78 13.12 -4.54
N ALA A 61 7.94 11.89 -5.06
CA ALA A 61 8.55 10.80 -4.31
C ALA A 61 10.05 11.03 -4.07
N LEU A 62 10.77 11.57 -5.07
CA LEU A 62 12.19 11.89 -4.94
C LEU A 62 12.43 13.00 -3.92
N LEU A 63 11.59 14.04 -3.90
CA LEU A 63 11.69 15.12 -2.90
C LEU A 63 11.36 14.61 -1.49
N TRP A 64 10.37 13.73 -1.35
CA TRP A 64 10.09 13.08 -0.08
C TRP A 64 11.30 12.25 0.41
N LEU A 65 11.89 11.45 -0.48
CA LEU A 65 13.04 10.61 -0.16
C LEU A 65 14.25 11.47 0.25
N TYR A 66 14.51 12.56 -0.48
CA TYR A 66 15.57 13.51 -0.13
C TYR A 66 15.41 14.03 1.30
N GLY A 67 14.22 14.49 1.68
CA GLY A 67 13.95 14.96 3.04
C GLY A 67 14.08 13.86 4.11
N ALA A 68 13.61 12.65 3.82
CA ALA A 68 13.71 11.51 4.73
C ALA A 68 15.16 11.01 4.95
N LEU A 69 16.05 11.24 3.98
CA LEU A 69 17.48 10.95 4.11
C LEU A 69 18.25 12.08 4.80
N ASP A 70 17.81 13.33 4.65
CA ASP A 70 18.44 14.49 5.30
C ASP A 70 18.13 14.57 6.80
N THR A 71 17.00 13.99 7.24
CA THR A 71 16.73 13.74 8.66
C THR A 71 17.72 12.71 9.22
N ARG A 72 18.95 13.13 9.50
CA ARG A 72 19.88 12.36 10.34
C ARG A 72 19.20 12.15 11.68
N PRO A 73 19.12 10.93 12.22
CA PRO A 73 18.87 10.77 13.64
C PRO A 73 20.03 11.48 14.33
N GLY A 74 19.73 12.60 14.99
CA GLY A 74 20.68 13.25 15.85
C GLY A 74 21.18 12.19 16.83
N VAL A 75 22.49 11.96 16.83
CA VAL A 75 23.21 11.59 18.05
C VAL A 75 22.79 12.62 19.09
N THR A 76 21.81 12.27 19.91
CA THR A 76 21.56 12.96 21.17
C THR A 76 22.62 12.46 22.13
N ALA A 77 23.45 13.39 22.58
CA ALA A 77 24.44 13.24 23.65
C ALA A 77 23.83 12.71 24.95
#